data_AF-A0A956QTY2-F1
#
_entry.id   AF-A0A956QTY2-F1
#
_cell.length_a   1.000
_cell.length_b   1.000
_cell.length_c   1.000
_cell.angle_alpha   90.00
_cell.angle_beta   90.00
_cell.angle_gamma   90.00
#
_symmetry.space_group_name_H-M   'P 1'
#
loop_
_entity.id
_entity.type
_entity.pdbx_description
1 polymer ?
#
loop_
_entity_poly.entity_id
_entity_poly.type
_entity_poly.pdbx_seq_one_letter_code
_entity_poly.pdbx_strand_id
1 'polypeptide(L)' 'NGWRLSFAECIREGQESGEFSKSFDAEDMAEFFICGWQGAVMRAKTTQDLRPLDNFIELMFEGLLKK' A
#
# COMPACT_ATOMS: atom_id res chain seq x y z
N ASN A 1 0.58 -11.72 -11.22
CA ASN A 1 1.82 -11.22 -10.58
C ASN A 1 2.39 -9.90 -11.13
N GLY A 2 1.72 -9.19 -12.05
CA GLY A 2 2.26 -7.91 -12.57
C GLY A 2 2.21 -6.75 -11.57
N TRP A 3 1.12 -6.63 -10.80
CA TRP A 3 0.93 -5.47 -9.92
C TRP A 3 1.91 -5.43 -8.76
N ARG A 4 2.25 -6.60 -8.16
CA ARG A 4 3.24 -6.67 -7.06
C ARG A 4 4.59 -6.09 -7.47
N LEU A 5 5.08 -6.46 -8.65
CA LEU A 5 6.38 -5.99 -9.15
C LEU A 5 6.35 -4.49 -9.44
N SER A 6 5.30 -3.99 -10.10
CA SER A 6 5.15 -2.56 -10.38
C SER A 6 5.05 -1.72 -9.10
N PHE A 7 4.33 -2.20 -8.08
CA PHE A 7 4.30 -1.51 -6.77
C PHE A 7 5.65 -1.58 -6.06
N ALA A 8 6.34 -2.72 -6.10
CA ALA A 8 7.67 -2.86 -5.50
C ALA A 8 8.71 -1.94 -6.15
N GLU A 9 8.67 -1.79 -7.48
CA GLU A 9 9.52 -0.84 -8.20
C GLU A 9 9.25 0.60 -7.77
N CYS A 10 7.97 1.03 -7.74
CA CYS A 10 7.60 2.36 -7.28
C CYS A 10 8.01 2.62 -5.81
N ILE A 11 7.84 1.63 -4.93
CA ILE A 11 8.27 1.74 -3.52
C ILE A 11 9.80 1.85 -3.44
N ARG A 12 10.54 1.08 -4.25
CA ARG A 12 12.01 1.13 -4.30
C ARG A 12 12.50 2.50 -4.76
N GLU A 13 11.86 3.09 -5.77
CA GLU A 13 12.16 4.46 -6.22
C GLU A 13 11.93 5.48 -5.10
N GLY A 14 10.81 5.39 -4.37
CA GLY A 14 10.52 6.26 -3.21
C GLY A 14 11.50 6.04 -2.04
N GLN A 15 12.00 4.83 -1.85
CA GLN A 15 13.07 4.55 -0.89
C GLN A 15 14.38 5.20 -1.34
N GLU A 16 14.74 5.09 -2.63
CA GLU A 16 15.95 5.69 -3.19
C GLU A 16 15.94 7.22 -3.11
N SER A 17 14.78 7.86 -3.33
CA SER A 17 14.59 9.31 -3.15
C SER A 17 14.53 9.74 -1.67
N GLY A 18 14.40 8.79 -0.75
CA GLY A 18 14.30 9.04 0.70
C GLY A 18 12.92 9.51 1.16
N GLU A 19 11.91 9.39 0.31
CA GLU A 19 10.50 9.64 0.62
C GLU A 19 9.92 8.52 1.48
N PHE A 20 10.36 7.28 1.27
CA PHE A 20 9.92 6.10 2.01
C PHE A 20 11.02 5.53 2.91
N SER A 21 10.61 4.91 4.01
CA SER A 21 11.52 4.21 4.91
C SER A 21 12.17 2.99 4.23
N LYS A 22 13.47 2.80 4.47
CA LYS A 22 14.24 1.61 4.06
C LYS A 22 14.25 0.50 5.10
N SER A 23 13.42 0.62 6.15
CA SER A 23 13.36 -0.38 7.23
C SER A 23 12.76 -1.72 6.78
N PHE A 24 12.02 -1.73 5.67
CA PHE A 24 11.37 -2.92 5.12
C PHE A 24 11.72 -3.08 3.64
N ASP A 25 11.69 -4.32 3.15
CA ASP A 25 11.91 -4.62 1.74
C ASP A 25 10.73 -4.12 0.88
N ALA A 26 11.04 -3.55 -0.29
CA ALA A 26 10.04 -2.98 -1.17
C ALA A 26 9.02 -4.01 -1.68
N GLU A 27 9.43 -5.27 -1.86
CA GLU A 27 8.53 -6.34 -2.29
C GLU A 27 7.58 -6.76 -1.16
N ASP A 28 8.06 -6.81 0.08
CA ASP A 28 7.24 -7.10 1.25
C ASP A 28 6.21 -5.98 1.48
N MET A 29 6.63 -4.73 1.32
CA MET A 29 5.74 -3.57 1.38
C MET A 29 4.68 -3.59 0.27
N ALA A 30 5.06 -3.96 -0.95
CA ALA A 30 4.13 -4.10 -2.07
C ALA A 30 3.11 -5.22 -1.85
N GLU A 31 3.56 -6.38 -1.33
CA GLU A 31 2.66 -7.48 -0.98
C GLU A 31 1.67 -7.05 0.10
N PHE A 32 2.16 -6.42 1.17
CA PHE A 32 1.31 -5.89 2.24
C PHE A 32 0.27 -4.88 1.71
N PHE A 33 0.68 -3.95 0.85
CA PHE A 33 -0.22 -2.99 0.22
C PHE A 33 -1.32 -3.69 -0.58
N ILE A 34 -0.97 -4.68 -1.40
CA ILE A 34 -1.96 -5.40 -2.22
C ILE A 34 -2.93 -6.19 -1.34
N CYS A 35 -2.44 -6.88 -0.30
CA CYS A 35 -3.30 -7.59 0.65
C CYS A 35 -4.28 -6.62 1.34
N GLY A 36 -3.79 -5.46 1.81
CA GLY A 36 -4.61 -4.45 2.45
C GLY A 36 -5.66 -3.86 1.50
N TRP A 37 -5.28 -3.56 0.26
CA TRP A 37 -6.19 -3.06 -0.77
C TRP A 37 -7.31 -4.06 -1.06
N GLN A 38 -6.98 -5.35 -1.23
CA GLN A 38 -7.97 -6.40 -1.44
C GLN A 38 -8.94 -6.52 -0.25
N GLY A 39 -8.44 -6.42 0.98
CA GLY A 39 -9.25 -6.40 2.19
C GLY A 39 -10.20 -5.19 2.24
N ALA A 40 -9.70 -4.00 1.90
CA ALA A 40 -10.50 -2.78 1.85
C ALA A 40 -11.60 -2.84 0.77
N VAL A 41 -11.27 -3.36 -0.42
CA VAL A 41 -12.25 -3.60 -1.50
C VAL A 41 -13.31 -4.59 -1.08
N MET A 42 -12.94 -5.69 -0.41
CA MET A 42 -13.89 -6.67 0.10
C MET A 42 -14.84 -6.02 1.13
N ARG A 43 -14.29 -5.28 2.09
CA ARG A 43 -15.07 -4.56 3.10
C ARG A 43 -16.04 -3.57 2.46
N ALA A 44 -15.56 -2.75 1.53
CA ALA A 44 -16.40 -1.75 0.87
C ALA A 44 -17.58 -2.36 0.12
N LYS A 45 -17.37 -3.50 -0.54
CA LYS A 45 -18.45 -4.27 -1.20
C LYS A 45 -19.46 -4.81 -0.19
N THR A 46 -18.99 -5.39 0.91
CA THR A 46 -19.88 -5.98 1.93
C THR A 46 -20.67 -4.93 2.70
N THR A 47 -20.07 -3.77 2.98
CA THR A 47 -20.73 -2.69 3.73
C THR A 47 -21.45 -1.67 2.84
N GLN A 48 -21.34 -1.81 1.51
CA GLN A 48 -21.84 -0.84 0.51
C GLN A 48 -21.41 0.59 0.81
N ASP A 49 -20.14 0.74 1.17
CA ASP A 49 -19.59 1.97 1.74
C ASP A 49 -18.13 2.10 1.33
N LEU A 50 -17.73 3.28 0.84
CA LEU A 50 -16.38 3.53 0.33
C LEU A 50 -15.38 3.90 1.42
N ARG A 51 -15.84 4.24 2.64
CA ARG A 51 -14.96 4.58 3.77
C ARG A 51 -13.81 3.60 4.03
N PRO A 52 -13.96 2.26 3.89
CA PRO A 52 -12.83 1.34 4.04
C PRO A 52 -11.71 1.56 3.03
N LEU A 53 -12.01 2.00 1.80
CA LEU A 53 -11.02 2.32 0.79
C LEU A 53 -10.30 3.63 1.13
N ASP A 54 -11.06 4.66 1.49
CA ASP A 54 -10.51 5.97 1.87
C ASP A 54 -9.55 5.81 3.06
N ASN A 55 -10.00 5.12 4.12
CA ASN A 55 -9.18 4.83 5.30
C ASN A 55 -7.92 4.04 4.94
N PHE A 56 -8.01 3.07 4.02
CA PHE A 56 -6.85 2.30 3.62
C PHE A 56 -5.81 3.18 2.92
N ILE A 57 -6.24 4.02 1.97
CA ILE A 57 -5.33 4.92 1.24
C ILE A 57 -4.68 5.89 2.21
N GLU A 58 -5.46 6.57 3.05
CA GLU A 58 -4.96 7.53 4.04
C GLU A 58 -3.92 6.88 4.97
N LEU A 59 -4.27 5.75 5.60
CA LEU A 59 -3.38 5.10 6.57
C LEU A 59 -2.11 4.53 5.93
N MET A 60 -2.20 4.00 4.71
CA MET A 60 -1.02 3.48 4.01
C MET A 60 -0.02 4.58 3.67
N PHE A 61 -0.48 5.68 3.08
CA PHE A 61 0.40 6.76 2.66
C PHE A 61 0.84 7.66 3.81
N GLU A 62 0.01 7.83 4.85
CA GLU A 62 0.38 8.67 6.00
C GLU A 62 1.14 7.93 7.09
N GLY A 63 0.85 6.65 7.31
CA GLY A 63 1.38 5.91 8.46
C GLY A 63 2.54 4.98 8.13
N LEU A 64 2.52 4.31 6.98
CA LEU A 64 3.45 3.21 6.66
C LEU A 64 4.50 3.57 5.61
N LEU A 65 4.13 4.42 4.64
CA LEU A 65 5.05 4.85 3.59
C LEU A 65 5.83 6.11 3.96
N LYS A 66 5.32 6.98 4.84
CA LYS A 66 6.07 8.15 5.29
C LYS A 66 7.22 7.77 6.23
N LYS A 67 8.34 8.46 6.01
CA LYS A 67 9.61 8.36 6.75
C LYS A 67 9.47 8.55 8.26
#